data_AF-A0A372Q3Q7-F1
#
_entry.id   AF-A0A372Q3Q7-F1
#
_cell.length_a   1.000
_cell.length_b   1.000
_cell.length_c   1.000
_cell.angle_alpha   90.00
_cell.angle_beta   90.00
_cell.angle_gamma   90.00
#
_symmetry.space_group_name_H-M   'P 1'
#
loop_
_entity.id
_entity.type
_entity.pdbx_description
1 polymer ?
#
loop_
_entity_poly.entity_id
_entity_poly.type
_entity_poly.pdbx_seq_one_letter_code
_entity_poly.pdbx_strand_id
1 'polypeptide(L)'
;MQAPISKIGGHRLTIRHSMSQYDYLLHLHDLFEAFVVKPPHISSNLDKRTGVTYHWCNLHTLSFLCFAPYRALFYNDLRIKIIPSNLKEILTPVGLAYWIMDDGVFHKSSGGFYLSTNSFTLAEVELLVEVLTNNFYLDCKSHKCGIKDQRVIFIPSSQSNKLRALVQPYFHNSLLYKLGLK
;
A
#
# COMPACT_ATOMS: atom_id res chain seq x y z
N MET A 1 14.01 37.49 -23.53
CA MET A 1 13.56 37.33 -22.13
C MET A 1 12.82 36.01 -22.05
N GLN A 2 13.46 34.95 -21.57
CA GLN A 2 12.77 33.67 -21.36
C GLN A 2 11.93 33.79 -20.09
N ALA A 3 10.64 33.51 -20.19
CA ALA A 3 9.77 33.41 -19.02
C ALA A 3 10.34 32.36 -18.05
N PRO A 4 10.33 32.61 -16.74
CA PRO A 4 10.77 31.63 -15.77
C PRO A 4 9.92 30.36 -15.91
N ILE A 5 10.55 29.26 -16.30
CA ILE A 5 9.93 27.95 -16.30
C ILE A 5 9.62 27.62 -14.84
N SER A 6 8.33 27.52 -14.51
CA SER A 6 7.87 26.98 -13.24
C SER A 6 8.55 25.63 -12.98
N LYS A 7 9.36 25.56 -11.91
CA LYS A 7 9.97 24.31 -11.41
C LYS A 7 8.97 23.38 -10.71
N ILE A 8 7.67 23.58 -10.87
CA ILE A 8 6.65 22.74 -10.24
C ILE A 8 6.08 21.80 -11.31
N GLY A 9 6.85 20.78 -11.67
CA GLY A 9 6.37 19.69 -12.52
C GLY A 9 5.28 18.89 -11.80
N GLY A 10 4.19 18.55 -12.49
CA GLY A 10 3.12 17.73 -11.93
C GLY A 10 3.62 16.36 -11.47
N HIS A 11 2.97 15.79 -10.44
CA HIS A 11 3.30 14.47 -9.90
C HIS A 11 2.39 13.41 -10.50
N ARG A 12 2.85 12.16 -10.53
CA ARG A 12 2.12 11.02 -11.09
C ARG A 12 2.09 9.88 -10.10
N LEU A 13 0.93 9.24 -9.96
CA LEU A 13 0.78 7.99 -9.22
C LEU A 13 1.09 6.81 -10.15
N THR A 14 1.84 5.84 -9.63
CA THR A 14 2.15 4.59 -10.33
C THR A 14 1.90 3.43 -9.39
N ILE A 15 1.08 2.49 -9.82
CA ILE A 15 0.74 1.29 -9.04
C ILE A 15 1.05 0.08 -9.91
N ARG A 16 1.75 -0.92 -9.36
CA ARG A 16 2.10 -2.16 -10.07
C ARG A 16 1.68 -3.34 -9.23
N HIS A 17 1.04 -4.31 -9.87
CA HIS A 17 0.69 -5.59 -9.27
C HIS A 17 1.13 -6.74 -10.16
N SER A 18 1.20 -7.94 -9.58
CA SER A 18 1.30 -9.17 -10.37
C SER A 18 0.00 -9.41 -11.16
N MET A 19 0.07 -10.19 -12.24
CA MET A 19 -1.12 -10.47 -13.06
C MET A 19 -2.26 -11.17 -12.30
N SER A 20 -1.97 -11.89 -11.20
CA SER A 20 -3.02 -12.51 -10.39
C SER A 20 -3.93 -11.51 -9.67
N GLN A 21 -3.55 -10.23 -9.62
CA GLN A 21 -4.34 -9.15 -9.03
C GLN A 21 -4.83 -8.14 -10.08
N TYR A 22 -4.90 -8.55 -11.35
CA TYR A 22 -5.31 -7.68 -12.45
C TYR A 22 -6.69 -7.05 -12.24
N ASP A 23 -7.67 -7.82 -11.75
CA ASP A 23 -9.02 -7.29 -11.44
C ASP A 23 -8.99 -6.14 -10.42
N TYR A 24 -8.11 -6.22 -9.43
CA TYR A 24 -7.93 -5.15 -8.47
C TYR A 24 -7.26 -3.92 -9.11
N LEU A 25 -6.34 -4.12 -10.04
CA LEU A 25 -5.74 -3.01 -10.79
C LEU A 25 -6.76 -2.34 -11.73
N LEU A 26 -7.71 -3.09 -12.31
CA LEU A 26 -8.82 -2.52 -13.07
C LEU A 26 -9.72 -1.66 -12.18
N HIS A 27 -10.07 -2.13 -10.98
CA HIS A 27 -10.78 -1.30 -10.00
C HIS A 27 -10.05 0.00 -9.67
N LEU A 28 -8.72 -0.05 -9.50
CA LEU A 28 -7.91 1.16 -9.31
C LEU A 28 -7.89 2.06 -10.56
N HIS A 29 -7.87 1.47 -11.76
CA HIS A 29 -7.96 2.23 -13.00
C HIS A 29 -9.27 3.01 -13.09
N ASP A 30 -10.40 2.36 -12.80
CA ASP A 30 -11.73 2.99 -12.76
C ASP A 30 -11.79 4.10 -11.70
N LEU A 31 -11.25 3.86 -10.50
CA LEU A 31 -11.19 4.87 -9.44
C LEU A 31 -10.40 6.13 -9.85
N PHE A 32 -9.38 5.95 -10.70
CA PHE A 32 -8.54 7.03 -11.21
C PHE A 32 -8.85 7.40 -12.67
N GLU A 33 -10.04 7.06 -13.19
CA GLU A 33 -10.38 7.20 -14.63
C GLU A 33 -10.09 8.60 -15.18
N ALA A 34 -10.40 9.64 -14.39
CA ALA A 34 -10.20 11.04 -14.77
C ALA A 34 -8.72 11.44 -14.92
N PHE A 35 -7.81 10.61 -14.41
CA PHE A 35 -6.37 10.87 -14.40
C PHE A 35 -5.60 9.94 -15.34
N VAL A 36 -6.25 9.02 -16.05
CA VAL A 36 -5.60 7.99 -16.88
C VAL A 36 -6.12 8.08 -18.31
N VAL A 37 -5.25 7.79 -19.28
CA VAL A 37 -5.62 7.82 -20.72
C VAL A 37 -5.52 6.45 -21.35
N LYS A 38 -4.69 5.58 -20.79
CA LYS A 38 -4.39 4.26 -21.33
C LYS A 38 -4.95 3.19 -20.39
N PRO A 39 -5.31 2.01 -20.93
CA PRO A 39 -5.56 0.85 -20.09
C PRO A 39 -4.30 0.48 -19.30
N PRO A 40 -4.42 -0.33 -18.23
CA PRO A 40 -3.26 -0.84 -17.51
C PRO A 40 -2.28 -1.52 -18.46
N HIS A 41 -1.00 -1.19 -18.33
CA HIS A 41 0.04 -1.78 -19.16
C HIS A 41 0.45 -3.13 -18.58
N ILE A 42 0.57 -4.14 -19.44
CA ILE A 42 0.87 -5.53 -19.06
C ILE A 42 2.22 -5.91 -19.67
N SER A 43 3.06 -6.57 -18.88
CA SER A 43 4.36 -7.04 -19.31
C SER A 43 4.84 -8.22 -18.44
N SER A 44 6.06 -8.70 -18.66
CA SER A 44 6.65 -9.79 -17.90
C SER A 44 8.16 -9.61 -17.74
N ASN A 45 8.73 -10.26 -16.72
CA ASN A 45 10.16 -10.34 -16.50
C ASN A 45 10.57 -11.80 -16.30
N LEU A 46 11.63 -12.23 -16.99
CA LEU A 46 12.28 -13.51 -16.71
C LEU A 46 13.24 -13.37 -15.52
N ASP A 47 12.98 -14.09 -14.44
CA ASP A 47 13.97 -14.26 -13.37
C ASP A 47 15.04 -15.26 -13.84
N LYS A 48 16.20 -14.72 -14.23
CA LYS A 48 17.33 -15.51 -14.74
C LYS A 48 17.87 -16.53 -13.74
N ARG A 49 17.64 -16.35 -12.44
CA ARG A 49 18.11 -17.27 -11.39
C ARG A 49 17.23 -18.52 -11.29
N THR A 50 15.93 -18.37 -11.53
CA THR A 50 14.94 -19.46 -11.37
C THR A 50 14.40 -19.98 -12.70
N GLY A 51 14.59 -19.24 -13.80
CA GLY A 51 14.00 -19.53 -15.11
C GLY A 51 12.50 -19.21 -15.19
N VAL A 52 11.90 -18.68 -14.13
CA VAL A 52 10.47 -18.38 -14.07
C VAL A 52 10.18 -17.01 -14.68
N THR A 53 9.17 -16.93 -15.53
CA THR A 53 8.66 -15.67 -16.07
C THR A 53 7.51 -15.15 -15.21
N TYR A 54 7.67 -13.96 -14.65
CA TYR A 54 6.65 -13.29 -13.84
C TYR A 54 5.93 -12.24 -14.66
N HIS A 55 4.62 -12.40 -14.81
CA HIS A 55 3.78 -11.42 -15.48
C HIS A 55 3.26 -10.38 -14.48
N TRP A 56 3.23 -9.11 -14.91
CA TRP A 56 2.80 -7.99 -14.09
C TRP A 56 1.99 -6.99 -14.91
N CYS A 57 1.19 -6.20 -14.21
CA CYS A 57 0.41 -5.10 -14.75
C CYS A 57 0.68 -3.82 -13.97
N ASN A 58 0.61 -2.66 -14.62
CA ASN A 58 0.75 -1.38 -13.95
C ASN A 58 -0.18 -0.28 -14.48
N LEU A 59 -0.59 0.56 -13.55
CA LEU A 59 -1.37 1.77 -13.75
C LEU A 59 -0.43 2.98 -13.63
N HIS A 60 -0.57 3.92 -14.55
CA HIS A 60 0.08 5.22 -14.49
C HIS A 60 -0.94 6.32 -14.74
N THR A 61 -1.08 7.25 -13.79
CA THR A 61 -1.83 8.49 -14.04
C THR A 61 -1.03 9.40 -14.98
N LEU A 62 -1.66 10.42 -15.54
CA LEU A 62 -0.96 11.60 -16.02
C LEU A 62 -0.36 12.38 -14.84
N SER A 63 0.54 13.30 -15.15
CA SER A 63 1.14 14.19 -14.15
C SER A 63 0.22 15.37 -13.85
N PHE A 64 -0.23 15.51 -12.60
CA PHE A 64 -1.08 16.60 -12.14
C PHE A 64 -0.59 17.23 -10.84
N LEU A 65 -0.93 18.50 -10.63
CA LEU A 65 -0.58 19.25 -9.42
C LEU A 65 -1.36 18.78 -8.19
N CYS A 66 -2.57 18.24 -8.37
CA CYS A 66 -3.38 17.69 -7.27
C CYS A 66 -2.69 16.52 -6.54
N PHE A 67 -1.68 15.88 -7.15
CA PHE A 67 -0.88 14.84 -6.51
C PHE A 67 0.25 15.39 -5.63
N ALA A 68 0.55 16.69 -5.69
CA ALA A 68 1.64 17.31 -4.92
C ALA A 68 1.48 17.19 -3.39
N PRO A 69 0.29 17.40 -2.79
CA PRO A 69 0.12 17.24 -1.35
C PRO A 69 0.42 15.82 -0.87
N TYR A 70 -0.01 14.80 -1.61
CA TYR A 70 0.28 13.39 -1.26
C TYR A 70 1.77 13.06 -1.36
N ARG A 71 2.43 13.57 -2.41
CA ARG A 71 3.89 13.44 -2.54
C ARG A 71 4.61 14.09 -1.36
N ALA A 72 4.22 15.31 -0.98
CA ALA A 72 4.84 16.05 0.11
C ALA A 72 4.63 15.38 1.49
N LEU A 73 3.47 14.73 1.69
CA LEU A 73 3.18 14.01 2.94
C LEU A 73 4.07 12.76 3.12
N PHE A 74 4.28 11.99 2.05
CA PHE A 74 4.90 10.66 2.16
C PHE A 74 6.34 10.60 1.67
N TYR A 75 6.95 11.72 1.27
CA TYR A 75 8.35 11.74 0.82
C TYR A 75 9.08 12.98 1.31
N ASN A 76 10.27 12.79 1.85
CA ASN A 76 11.15 13.88 2.26
C ASN A 76 11.88 14.54 1.08
N ASP A 77 12.66 15.59 1.36
CA ASP A 77 13.44 16.32 0.35
C ASP A 77 14.46 15.44 -0.40
N LEU A 78 14.94 14.37 0.26
CA LEU A 78 15.81 13.35 -0.34
C LEU A 78 15.04 12.34 -1.21
N ARG A 79 13.72 12.52 -1.38
CA ARG A 79 12.80 11.67 -2.14
C ARG A 79 12.66 10.25 -1.58
N ILE A 80 12.99 10.06 -0.30
CA ILE A 80 12.82 8.79 0.41
C ILE A 80 11.39 8.75 0.96
N LYS A 81 10.72 7.61 0.82
CA LYS A 81 9.36 7.41 1.37
C LYS A 81 9.44 7.44 2.89
N ILE A 82 8.55 8.20 3.52
CA ILE A 82 8.45 8.32 4.97
C ILE A 82 7.02 8.10 5.46
N ILE A 83 6.86 7.83 6.76
CA ILE A 83 5.56 7.90 7.42
C ILE A 83 5.34 9.31 8.00
N PRO A 84 4.30 10.05 7.58
CA PRO A 84 4.04 11.39 8.10
C PRO A 84 3.62 11.34 9.57
N SER A 85 4.06 12.34 10.35
CA SER A 85 3.70 12.44 11.78
C SER A 85 2.20 12.63 11.99
N ASN A 86 1.50 13.26 11.03
CA ASN A 86 0.06 13.45 11.05
C ASN A 86 -0.73 12.27 10.44
N LEU A 87 -0.13 11.06 10.37
CA LEU A 87 -0.83 9.89 9.86
C LEU A 87 -2.09 9.58 10.70
N LYS A 88 -2.05 9.88 11.99
CA LYS A 88 -3.15 9.68 12.93
C LYS A 88 -4.41 10.45 12.52
N GLU A 89 -4.29 11.63 11.92
CA GLU A 89 -5.44 12.43 11.50
C GLU A 89 -5.99 12.02 10.13
N ILE A 90 -5.15 11.46 9.25
CA ILE A 90 -5.50 11.23 7.85
C ILE A 90 -5.85 9.78 7.51
N LEU A 91 -5.39 8.80 8.30
CA LEU A 91 -5.65 7.39 8.01
C LEU A 91 -7.06 6.98 8.43
N THR A 92 -7.88 6.58 7.46
CA THR A 92 -9.27 6.14 7.63
C THR A 92 -9.40 4.62 7.46
N PRO A 93 -10.55 4.00 7.77
CA PRO A 93 -10.80 2.59 7.47
C PRO A 93 -10.65 2.25 5.98
N VAL A 94 -10.98 3.18 5.08
CA VAL A 94 -10.77 3.02 3.63
C VAL A 94 -9.27 2.96 3.33
N GLY A 95 -8.48 3.90 3.86
CA GLY A 95 -7.02 3.90 3.66
C GLY A 95 -6.36 2.64 4.22
N LEU A 96 -6.80 2.17 5.39
CA LEU A 96 -6.35 0.91 5.97
C LEU A 96 -6.73 -0.30 5.08
N ALA A 97 -7.92 -0.30 4.48
CA ALA A 97 -8.35 -1.37 3.58
C ALA A 97 -7.44 -1.48 2.35
N TYR A 98 -7.17 -0.36 1.67
CA TYR A 98 -6.23 -0.31 0.54
C TYR A 98 -4.81 -0.71 0.95
N TRP A 99 -4.35 -0.26 2.11
CA TRP A 99 -3.04 -0.67 2.62
C TRP A 99 -2.94 -2.19 2.82
N ILE A 100 -3.97 -2.84 3.39
CA ILE A 100 -3.98 -4.31 3.56
C ILE A 100 -4.11 -5.02 2.20
N MET A 101 -4.90 -4.49 1.26
CA MET A 101 -4.99 -5.05 -0.09
C MET A 101 -3.64 -5.04 -0.80
N ASP A 102 -2.83 -4.01 -0.61
CA ASP A 102 -1.50 -3.89 -1.20
C ASP A 102 -0.47 -4.74 -0.45
N ASP A 103 -0.26 -4.48 0.84
CA ASP A 103 0.89 -4.98 1.63
C ASP A 103 0.52 -6.00 2.73
N GLY A 104 -0.77 -6.31 2.87
CA GLY A 104 -1.28 -7.25 3.87
C GLY A 104 -1.21 -8.71 3.44
N VAL A 105 -0.97 -9.57 4.43
CA VAL A 105 -0.92 -11.03 4.30
C VAL A 105 -1.69 -11.68 5.45
N PHE A 106 -2.66 -12.54 5.13
CA PHE A 106 -3.32 -13.41 6.11
C PHE A 106 -2.54 -14.73 6.25
N HIS A 107 -2.18 -15.08 7.47
CA HIS A 107 -1.44 -16.29 7.77
C HIS A 107 -2.39 -17.39 8.25
N LYS A 108 -2.73 -18.33 7.35
CA LYS A 108 -3.79 -19.33 7.58
C LYS A 108 -3.61 -20.18 8.85
N SER A 109 -2.38 -20.55 9.21
CA SER A 109 -2.15 -21.43 10.36
C SER A 109 -2.25 -20.73 11.72
N SER A 110 -1.89 -19.44 11.80
CA SER A 110 -2.05 -18.67 13.04
C SER A 110 -3.37 -17.92 13.10
N GLY A 111 -4.02 -17.71 11.95
CA GLY A 111 -5.19 -16.84 11.81
C GLY A 111 -4.87 -15.36 11.98
N GLY A 112 -3.60 -14.97 12.04
CA GLY A 112 -3.18 -13.57 12.18
C GLY A 112 -2.89 -12.90 10.85
N PHE A 113 -2.64 -11.59 10.90
CA PHE A 113 -2.29 -10.78 9.75
C PHE A 113 -0.90 -10.17 9.91
N TYR A 114 -0.22 -10.02 8.78
CA TYR A 114 1.04 -9.28 8.70
C TYR A 114 0.90 -8.15 7.70
N LEU A 115 1.44 -6.97 8.04
CA LEU A 115 1.62 -5.87 7.10
C LEU A 115 3.11 -5.73 6.79
N SER A 116 3.44 -5.73 5.50
CA SER A 116 4.82 -5.67 5.02
C SER A 116 5.38 -4.25 5.14
N THR A 117 5.93 -3.91 6.31
CA THR A 117 6.50 -2.58 6.61
C THR A 117 8.03 -2.54 6.59
N ASN A 118 8.67 -3.54 5.98
CA ASN A 118 10.12 -3.75 6.04
C ASN A 118 10.96 -2.62 5.41
N SER A 119 10.33 -1.74 4.61
CA SER A 119 10.98 -0.59 3.99
C SER A 119 11.07 0.63 4.90
N PHE A 120 10.42 0.61 6.07
CA PHE A 120 10.38 1.72 7.02
C PHE A 120 11.33 1.49 8.19
N THR A 121 11.74 2.59 8.82
CA THR A 121 12.53 2.57 10.05
C THR A 121 11.71 2.02 11.22
N LEU A 122 12.39 1.61 12.30
CA LEU A 122 11.72 1.15 13.51
C LEU A 122 10.74 2.20 14.07
N ALA A 123 11.16 3.48 14.13
CA ALA A 123 10.33 4.57 14.65
C ALA A 123 9.07 4.78 13.81
N GLU A 124 9.18 4.66 12.48
CA GLU A 124 8.03 4.74 11.57
C GLU A 124 7.07 3.54 11.75
N VAL A 125 7.62 2.33 11.94
CA VAL A 125 6.79 1.15 12.23
C VAL A 125 6.10 1.26 13.59
N GLU A 126 6.76 1.83 14.59
CA GLU A 126 6.18 2.10 15.91
C GLU A 126 5.06 3.14 15.83
N LEU A 127 5.23 4.20 15.04
CA LEU A 127 4.16 5.16 14.74
C LEU A 127 2.95 4.49 14.06
N LEU A 128 3.20 3.59 13.10
CA LEU A 128 2.12 2.83 12.45
C LEU A 128 1.37 1.94 13.46
N VAL A 129 2.09 1.25 14.35
CA VAL A 129 1.47 0.45 15.43
C VAL A 129 0.65 1.32 16.36
N GLU A 130 1.15 2.51 16.73
CA GLU A 130 0.41 3.46 17.55
C GLU A 130 -0.90 3.89 16.88
N VAL A 131 -0.86 4.26 15.59
CA VAL A 131 -2.05 4.66 14.83
C VAL A 131 -3.05 3.51 14.75
N LEU A 132 -2.60 2.29 14.47
CA LEU A 132 -3.46 1.10 14.44
C LEU A 132 -4.13 0.82 15.80
N THR A 133 -3.37 1.00 16.88
CA THR A 133 -3.86 0.78 18.24
C THR A 133 -4.83 1.87 18.67
N ASN A 134 -4.53 3.13 18.42
CA ASN A 134 -5.29 4.25 18.96
C ASN A 134 -6.53 4.60 18.12
N ASN A 135 -6.44 4.52 16.80
CA ASN A 135 -7.54 4.94 15.92
C ASN A 135 -8.49 3.80 15.57
N PHE A 136 -7.95 2.59 15.43
CA PHE A 136 -8.71 1.42 15.00
C PHE A 136 -8.89 0.40 16.11
N TYR A 137 -8.32 0.67 17.29
CA TYR A 137 -8.39 -0.19 18.46
C TYR A 137 -7.90 -1.61 18.16
N LEU A 138 -6.88 -1.73 17.29
CA LEU A 138 -6.26 -2.98 16.90
C LEU A 138 -4.99 -3.21 17.72
N ASP A 139 -5.02 -4.15 18.67
CA ASP A 139 -3.79 -4.61 19.34
C ASP A 139 -2.88 -5.26 18.31
N CYS A 140 -1.77 -4.61 17.98
CA CYS A 140 -0.80 -5.07 16.99
C CYS A 140 0.62 -4.77 17.47
N LYS A 141 1.61 -5.49 16.92
CA LYS A 141 2.99 -5.44 17.41
C LYS A 141 3.98 -5.37 16.26
N SER A 142 5.08 -4.65 16.47
CA SER A 142 6.21 -4.73 15.55
C SER A 142 6.97 -6.04 15.77
N HIS A 143 7.13 -6.83 14.71
CA HIS A 143 7.84 -8.11 14.72
C HIS A 143 9.11 -8.02 13.88
N LYS A 144 10.18 -8.68 14.33
CA LYS A 144 11.43 -8.76 13.56
C LYS A 144 11.21 -9.65 12.34
N CYS A 145 11.58 -9.15 11.17
CA CYS A 145 11.80 -9.99 10.00
C CYS A 145 13.21 -10.60 10.13
N GLY A 146 13.50 -11.74 9.52
CA GLY A 146 14.81 -12.42 9.63
C GLY A 146 16.02 -11.63 9.10
N ILE A 147 15.82 -10.37 8.70
CA ILE A 147 16.81 -9.41 8.23
C ILE A 147 16.97 -8.33 9.30
N LYS A 148 18.23 -7.96 9.58
CA LYS A 148 18.58 -6.93 10.54
C LYS A 148 17.85 -5.62 10.23
N ASP A 149 17.31 -4.99 11.27
CA ASP A 149 16.61 -3.69 11.23
C ASP A 149 15.33 -3.62 10.39
N GLN A 150 14.84 -4.75 9.84
CA GLN A 150 13.54 -4.82 9.17
C GLN A 150 12.45 -5.30 10.12
N ARG A 151 11.31 -4.60 10.11
CA ARG A 151 10.15 -4.91 10.93
C ARG A 151 8.89 -5.05 10.07
N VAL A 152 8.06 -6.01 10.44
CA VAL A 152 6.66 -6.13 9.97
C VAL A 152 5.71 -5.80 11.11
N ILE A 153 4.49 -5.39 10.79
CA ILE A 153 3.42 -5.29 11.79
C ILE A 153 2.68 -6.61 11.82
N PHE A 154 2.51 -7.18 13.00
CA PHE A 154 1.70 -8.36 13.26
C PHE A 154 0.42 -7.98 13.99
N ILE A 155 -0.72 -8.40 13.44
CA ILE A 155 -2.03 -8.31 14.05
C ILE A 155 -2.45 -9.74 14.44
N PRO A 156 -2.59 -10.06 15.74
CA PRO A 156 -2.89 -11.39 16.21
C PRO A 156 -4.30 -11.83 15.81
N SER A 157 -4.52 -13.15 15.81
CA SER A 157 -5.79 -13.74 15.39
C SER A 157 -6.98 -13.32 16.23
N SER A 158 -6.76 -12.98 17.51
CA SER A 158 -7.78 -12.40 18.40
C SER A 158 -8.40 -11.11 17.84
N GLN A 159 -7.67 -10.36 17.01
CA GLN A 159 -8.13 -9.11 16.41
C GLN A 159 -8.76 -9.30 15.03
N SER A 160 -8.80 -10.53 14.48
CA SER A 160 -9.23 -10.79 13.10
C SER A 160 -10.65 -10.32 12.79
N ASN A 161 -11.60 -10.63 13.67
CA ASN A 161 -13.00 -10.26 13.45
C ASN A 161 -13.17 -8.73 13.47
N LYS A 162 -12.46 -8.05 14.36
CA LYS A 162 -12.45 -6.59 14.43
C LYS A 162 -11.85 -5.97 13.18
N LEU A 163 -10.70 -6.48 12.75
CA LEU A 163 -10.05 -6.04 11.51
C LEU A 163 -10.99 -6.22 10.31
N ARG A 164 -11.56 -7.41 10.14
CA ARG A 164 -12.50 -7.72 9.04
C ARG A 164 -13.70 -6.79 9.06
N ALA A 165 -14.37 -6.64 10.20
CA ALA A 165 -15.53 -5.74 10.31
C ALA A 165 -15.19 -4.30 9.91
N LEU A 166 -13.99 -3.83 10.24
CA LEU A 166 -13.52 -2.49 9.93
C LEU A 166 -13.26 -2.27 8.42
N VAL A 167 -12.63 -3.25 7.75
CA VAL A 167 -12.07 -3.03 6.40
C VAL A 167 -12.83 -3.74 5.29
N GLN A 168 -13.49 -4.86 5.57
CA GLN A 168 -14.18 -5.69 4.58
C GLN A 168 -15.17 -4.90 3.70
N PRO A 169 -15.95 -3.92 4.21
CA PRO A 169 -16.84 -3.13 3.36
C PRO A 169 -16.15 -2.37 2.22
N TYR A 170 -14.83 -2.15 2.32
CA TYR A 170 -14.03 -1.41 1.34
C TYR A 170 -13.07 -2.32 0.55
N PHE A 171 -13.12 -3.63 0.77
CA PHE A 171 -12.24 -4.59 0.09
C PHE A 171 -12.75 -4.94 -1.30
N HIS A 172 -11.84 -5.00 -2.27
CA HIS A 172 -12.14 -5.56 -3.57
C HIS A 172 -12.35 -7.07 -3.49
N ASN A 173 -13.38 -7.57 -4.16
CA ASN A 173 -13.80 -8.98 -4.09
C ASN A 173 -12.70 -9.96 -4.48
N SER A 174 -11.83 -9.62 -5.44
CA SER A 174 -10.71 -10.49 -5.85
C SER A 174 -9.63 -10.66 -4.79
N LEU A 175 -9.58 -9.79 -3.76
CA LEU A 175 -8.57 -9.79 -2.70
C LEU A 175 -9.10 -10.25 -1.33
N LEU A 176 -10.34 -10.74 -1.24
CA LEU A 176 -10.90 -11.24 0.03
C LEU A 176 -10.12 -12.42 0.64
N TYR A 177 -9.30 -13.13 -0.14
CA TYR A 177 -8.37 -14.14 0.38
C TYR A 177 -7.31 -13.52 1.32
N LYS A 178 -6.96 -12.23 1.14
CA LYS A 178 -6.09 -11.49 2.07
C LYS A 178 -6.75 -11.21 3.43
N LEU A 179 -8.07 -11.39 3.53
CA LEU A 179 -8.83 -11.39 4.79
C LEU A 179 -9.07 -12.81 5.35
N GLY A 180 -8.65 -13.85 4.62
CA GLY A 180 -8.98 -15.24 4.95
C GLY A 180 -10.47 -15.58 4.77
N LEU A 181 -11.15 -14.90 3.84
CA LEU A 181 -12.58 -15.08 3.56
C LEU A 181 -12.84 -15.83 2.23
N LYS A 182 -11.78 -16.27 1.55
CA LYS A 182 -11.78 -17.10 0.34
C LYS A 182 -10.67 -18.13 0.41
#